data_AF-V3ZRU8-F1
#
_entry.id   AF-V3ZRU8-F1
#
_cell.length_a   1.000
_cell.length_b   1.000
_cell.length_c   1.000
_cell.angle_alpha   90.00
_cell.angle_beta   90.00
_cell.angle_gamma   90.00
#
_symmetry.space_group_name_H-M   'P 1'
#
loop_
_entity.id
_entity.type
_entity.pdbx_description
1 polymer ?
#
loop_
_entity_poly.entity_id
_entity_poly.type
_entity_poly.pdbx_seq_one_letter_code
_entity_poly.pdbx_strand_id
1 'polypeptide(L)'
;MNLVGLRVVRGPDWDHGDIDGGNGYLGTLVNICPNKTAQVVWDNGQQCNCRILENGPHDLKIYDSGPVGINHIRYTCSTCRQKVIFGMRWQCQLCNDVSLCPVCYVTNEHNINHPFIRYDTPQLQGVNIPERCGSISCPTMGIFPGATVNRGRDWMQNDLNGGNGATGKVLSINNDEESLTVRNMVCVKWSVTDQTDQTCFYRLGGISGKVDLMFKVASNGLPYYPDHFPDCGK
;
A
#
# COMPACT_ATOMS: atom_id res chain seq x y z
N MET A 1 -9.39 -9.28 10.55
CA MET A 1 -8.38 -8.30 10.10
C MET A 1 -9.07 -6.95 10.01
N ASN A 2 -8.45 -5.85 10.47
CA ASN A 2 -8.97 -4.52 10.14
C ASN A 2 -8.58 -4.21 8.68
N LEU A 3 -9.57 -4.05 7.82
CA LEU A 3 -9.35 -3.76 6.40
C LEU A 3 -9.19 -2.27 6.12
N VAL A 4 -9.71 -1.41 7.00
CA VAL A 4 -9.62 0.04 6.85
C VAL A 4 -8.17 0.47 7.03
N GLY A 5 -7.66 1.22 6.05
CA GLY A 5 -6.29 1.68 5.97
C GLY A 5 -5.38 0.86 5.07
N LEU A 6 -5.85 -0.29 4.56
CA LEU A 6 -5.08 -1.10 3.62
C LEU A 6 -4.78 -0.32 2.35
N ARG A 7 -3.58 -0.52 1.82
CA ARG A 7 -3.21 -0.05 0.49
C ARG A 7 -3.55 -1.14 -0.51
N VAL A 8 -4.31 -0.78 -1.53
CA VAL A 8 -4.90 -1.72 -2.49
C VAL A 8 -4.62 -1.29 -3.92
N VAL A 9 -4.75 -2.25 -4.83
CA VAL A 9 -4.75 -2.08 -6.29
C VAL A 9 -5.96 -2.82 -6.84
N ARG A 10 -6.35 -2.56 -8.10
CA ARG A 10 -7.42 -3.33 -8.76
C ARG A 10 -7.12 -4.84 -8.75
N GLY A 11 -8.17 -5.62 -8.56
CA GLY A 11 -8.16 -7.08 -8.54
C GLY A 11 -8.60 -7.71 -9.87
N PRO A 12 -8.67 -9.04 -9.93
CA PRO A 12 -8.98 -9.78 -11.16
C PRO A 12 -10.39 -9.53 -11.71
N ASP A 13 -11.37 -9.26 -10.84
CA ASP A 13 -12.78 -9.08 -11.24
C ASP A 13 -13.17 -7.61 -11.43
N TRP A 14 -12.19 -6.71 -11.45
CA TRP A 14 -12.41 -5.27 -11.57
C TRP A 14 -13.19 -4.89 -12.84
N ASP A 15 -14.31 -4.17 -12.67
CA ASP A 15 -15.20 -3.75 -13.75
C ASP A 15 -15.46 -2.22 -13.81
N HIS A 16 -14.71 -1.42 -13.05
CA HIS A 16 -14.91 0.03 -12.93
C HIS A 16 -14.09 0.88 -13.92
N GLY A 17 -13.62 0.30 -15.03
CA GLY A 17 -12.79 1.01 -16.01
C GLY A 17 -11.47 1.51 -15.40
N ASP A 18 -11.05 2.74 -15.70
CA ASP A 18 -9.80 3.32 -15.17
C ASP A 18 -10.04 4.42 -14.12
N ILE A 19 -11.12 4.30 -13.33
CA ILE A 19 -11.41 5.23 -12.24
C ILE A 19 -10.29 5.30 -11.19
N ASP A 20 -9.57 4.20 -11.00
CA ASP A 20 -8.37 4.08 -10.15
C ASP A 20 -7.10 4.72 -10.75
N GLY A 21 -7.13 5.10 -12.03
CA GLY A 21 -6.00 5.63 -12.79
C GLY A 21 -5.31 4.65 -13.71
N GLY A 22 -5.73 3.38 -13.74
CA GLY A 22 -5.10 2.33 -14.55
C GLY A 22 -4.58 1.17 -13.70
N ASN A 23 -4.22 0.06 -14.36
CA ASN A 23 -3.65 -1.09 -13.66
C ASN A 23 -2.37 -0.70 -12.90
N GLY A 24 -2.24 -1.18 -11.66
CA GLY A 24 -1.11 -0.87 -10.77
C GLY A 24 -1.21 0.46 -10.00
N TYR A 25 -2.26 1.26 -10.22
CA TYR A 25 -2.48 2.46 -9.40
C TYR A 25 -3.00 2.11 -8.01
N LEU A 26 -2.48 2.80 -7.00
CA LEU A 26 -2.84 2.53 -5.59
C LEU A 26 -4.06 3.31 -5.13
N GLY A 27 -4.76 2.72 -4.17
CA GLY A 27 -5.77 3.36 -3.35
C GLY A 27 -5.69 2.95 -1.89
N THR A 28 -6.50 3.60 -1.06
CA THR A 28 -6.70 3.29 0.35
C THR A 28 -8.13 2.80 0.57
N LEU A 29 -8.28 1.68 1.27
CA LEU A 29 -9.58 1.27 1.78
C LEU A 29 -9.95 2.15 2.98
N VAL A 30 -11.02 2.94 2.89
CA VAL A 30 -11.38 3.94 3.92
C VAL A 30 -12.59 3.56 4.76
N ASN A 31 -13.44 2.63 4.28
CA ASN A 31 -14.61 2.16 5.00
C ASN A 31 -15.07 0.78 4.53
N ILE A 32 -15.75 0.03 5.40
CA ILE A 32 -16.47 -1.20 5.04
C ILE A 32 -17.97 -0.93 5.17
N CYS A 33 -18.68 -1.04 4.06
CA CYS A 33 -20.12 -0.81 4.00
C CYS A 33 -20.90 -2.01 4.55
N PRO A 34 -22.15 -1.80 5.04
CA PRO A 34 -22.98 -2.88 5.60
C PRO A 34 -23.25 -4.04 4.62
N ASN A 35 -23.33 -3.73 3.33
CA ASN A 35 -23.51 -4.69 2.23
C ASN A 35 -22.22 -5.45 1.84
N LYS A 36 -21.17 -5.41 2.67
CA LYS A 36 -19.89 -6.09 2.43
C LYS A 36 -19.16 -5.62 1.17
N THR A 37 -19.32 -4.34 0.82
CA THR A 37 -18.41 -3.64 -0.10
C THR A 37 -17.40 -2.78 0.67
N ALA A 38 -16.24 -2.55 0.10
CA ALA A 38 -15.24 -1.63 0.61
C ALA A 38 -15.33 -0.28 -0.12
N GLN A 39 -15.38 0.84 0.60
CA GLN A 39 -15.14 2.14 -0.01
C GLN A 39 -13.64 2.36 -0.16
N VAL A 40 -13.20 2.66 -1.38
CA VAL A 40 -11.80 2.97 -1.69
C VAL A 40 -11.69 4.43 -2.11
N VAL A 41 -10.66 5.10 -1.62
CA VAL A 41 -10.18 6.38 -2.14
C VAL A 41 -8.88 6.10 -2.89
N TRP A 42 -8.92 6.24 -4.21
CA TRP A 42 -7.76 6.09 -5.06
C TRP A 42 -6.82 7.28 -4.91
N ASP A 43 -5.53 7.06 -5.12
CA ASP A 43 -4.52 8.09 -4.96
C ASP A 43 -4.72 9.27 -5.92
N ASN A 44 -5.48 9.09 -7.01
CA ASN A 44 -5.88 10.15 -7.95
C ASN A 44 -7.07 11.00 -7.43
N GLY A 45 -7.59 10.72 -6.23
CA GLY A 45 -8.71 11.39 -5.59
C GLY A 45 -10.10 10.80 -5.91
N GLN A 46 -10.21 9.89 -6.87
CA GLN A 46 -11.46 9.22 -7.21
C GLN A 46 -11.88 8.22 -6.13
N GLN A 47 -13.17 7.91 -6.09
CA GLN A 47 -13.73 7.01 -5.09
C GLN A 47 -14.70 6.03 -5.73
N CYS A 48 -14.69 4.79 -5.25
CA CYS A 48 -15.66 3.78 -5.63
C CYS A 48 -15.92 2.81 -4.48
N ASN A 49 -17.01 2.07 -4.60
CA ASN A 49 -17.30 0.94 -3.72
C ASN A 49 -16.93 -0.35 -4.47
N CYS A 50 -16.08 -1.17 -3.88
CA CYS A 50 -15.54 -2.39 -4.47
C CYS A 50 -16.07 -3.62 -3.73
N ARG A 51 -16.27 -4.72 -4.44
CA ARG A 51 -16.71 -6.02 -3.91
C ARG A 51 -15.55 -6.71 -3.20
N ILE A 52 -15.82 -7.21 -2.00
CA ILE A 52 -14.84 -7.90 -1.11
C ILE A 52 -15.46 -9.14 -0.46
N LEU A 53 -16.30 -9.87 -1.20
CA LEU A 53 -16.98 -11.06 -0.70
C LEU A 53 -16.02 -12.26 -0.69
N GLU A 54 -16.03 -13.05 0.38
CA GLU A 54 -15.12 -14.20 0.58
C GLU A 54 -15.19 -15.24 -0.55
N ASN A 55 -16.37 -15.49 -1.09
CA ASN A 55 -16.62 -16.44 -2.19
C ASN A 55 -17.25 -15.75 -3.41
N GLY A 56 -16.89 -14.49 -3.65
CA GLY A 56 -17.45 -13.69 -4.75
C GLY A 56 -16.36 -13.02 -5.58
N PRO A 57 -16.74 -12.07 -6.46
CA PRO A 57 -15.78 -11.32 -7.25
C PRO A 57 -14.85 -10.50 -6.35
N HIS A 58 -13.56 -10.50 -6.72
CA HIS A 58 -12.49 -9.81 -6.03
C HIS A 58 -12.04 -8.59 -6.85
N ASP A 59 -12.61 -7.44 -6.53
CA ASP A 59 -12.31 -6.17 -7.23
C ASP A 59 -10.97 -5.58 -6.81
N LEU A 60 -10.36 -6.09 -5.73
CA LEU A 60 -9.18 -5.51 -5.12
C LEU A 60 -8.17 -6.58 -4.75
N LYS A 61 -6.89 -6.24 -4.86
CA LYS A 61 -5.78 -6.94 -4.22
C LYS A 61 -5.16 -6.08 -3.12
N ILE A 62 -4.72 -6.71 -2.04
CA ILE A 62 -4.03 -6.02 -0.95
C ILE A 62 -2.57 -5.86 -1.35
N TYR A 63 -2.14 -4.62 -1.61
CA TYR A 63 -0.75 -4.28 -1.92
C TYR A 63 0.10 -4.17 -0.65
N ASP A 64 -0.40 -3.50 0.40
CA ASP A 64 0.33 -3.36 1.65
C ASP A 64 -0.59 -3.33 2.87
N SER A 65 -0.27 -4.19 3.84
CA SER A 65 -0.96 -4.34 5.11
C SER A 65 -0.15 -3.83 6.33
N GLY A 66 1.08 -3.36 6.11
CA GLY A 66 1.87 -2.67 7.15
C GLY A 66 1.19 -1.43 7.73
N PRO A 67 0.50 -0.59 6.92
CA PRO A 67 -0.21 0.59 7.43
C PRO A 67 -1.27 0.27 8.49
N VAL A 68 -1.95 -0.89 8.38
CA VAL A 68 -2.97 -1.29 9.37
C VAL A 68 -2.38 -2.07 10.56
N GLY A 69 -1.05 -2.14 10.65
CA GLY A 69 -0.33 -2.74 11.77
C GLY A 69 -0.11 -4.24 11.66
N ILE A 70 -0.39 -4.88 10.51
CA ILE A 70 -0.01 -6.28 10.31
C ILE A 70 1.51 -6.38 10.36
N ASN A 71 2.01 -7.28 11.20
CA ASN A 71 3.43 -7.51 11.36
C ASN A 71 3.71 -8.91 11.89
N HIS A 72 4.94 -9.37 11.69
CA HIS A 72 5.45 -10.65 12.15
C HIS A 72 6.65 -10.40 13.09
N ILE A 73 6.39 -9.91 14.30
CA ILE A 73 7.41 -9.51 15.30
C ILE A 73 8.51 -10.53 15.59
N ARG A 74 8.25 -11.83 15.39
CA ARG A 74 9.21 -12.91 15.64
C ARG A 74 10.18 -13.17 14.49
N TYR A 75 10.02 -12.47 13.37
CA TYR A 75 10.76 -12.73 12.14
C TYR A 75 11.54 -11.50 11.70
N THR A 76 12.82 -11.74 11.42
CA THR A 76 13.72 -10.76 10.80
C THR A 76 13.79 -11.03 9.30
N CYS A 77 13.78 -9.97 8.49
CA CYS A 77 14.03 -10.15 7.06
C CYS A 77 15.47 -10.61 6.82
N SER A 78 15.66 -11.73 6.13
CA SER A 78 16.97 -12.33 5.88
C SER A 78 17.88 -11.46 5.00
N THR A 79 17.30 -10.56 4.19
CA THR A 79 18.05 -9.65 3.32
C THR A 79 18.31 -8.30 3.99
N CYS A 80 17.28 -7.47 4.21
CA CYS A 80 17.46 -6.11 4.73
C CYS A 80 17.69 -6.05 6.25
N ARG A 81 17.64 -7.19 6.94
CA ARG A 81 17.85 -7.32 8.41
C ARG A 81 16.87 -6.53 9.28
N GLN A 82 15.76 -6.07 8.72
CA GLN A 82 14.68 -5.47 9.48
C GLN A 82 14.14 -6.46 10.52
N LYS A 83 14.25 -6.10 11.81
CA LYS A 83 13.98 -6.99 12.95
C LYS A 83 12.54 -7.49 13.05
N VAL A 84 11.61 -6.70 12.52
CA VAL A 84 10.17 -7.01 12.44
C VAL A 84 9.75 -6.93 10.99
N ILE A 85 9.15 -7.97 10.44
CA ILE A 85 8.56 -7.89 9.10
C ILE A 85 7.18 -7.23 9.21
N PHE A 86 7.01 -6.03 8.65
CA PHE A 86 5.72 -5.32 8.58
C PHE A 86 5.00 -5.61 7.26
N GLY A 87 3.71 -5.91 7.34
CA GLY A 87 2.89 -6.42 6.26
C GLY A 87 3.03 -7.94 6.11
N MET A 88 2.86 -8.44 4.89
CA MET A 88 2.96 -9.87 4.56
C MET A 88 4.40 -10.40 4.75
N ARG A 89 4.53 -11.63 5.27
CA ARG A 89 5.82 -12.33 5.36
C ARG A 89 5.93 -13.37 4.26
N TRP A 90 7.11 -13.43 3.62
CA TRP A 90 7.38 -14.37 2.52
C TRP A 90 8.49 -15.33 2.95
N GLN A 91 8.14 -16.58 3.22
CA GLN A 91 9.10 -17.61 3.63
C GLN A 91 9.54 -18.45 2.42
N CYS A 92 10.84 -18.61 2.21
CA CYS A 92 11.33 -19.50 1.15
C CYS A 92 11.00 -20.96 1.48
N GLN A 93 10.58 -21.74 0.49
CA GLN A 93 10.27 -23.15 0.68
C GLN A 93 11.50 -24.07 0.59
N LEU A 94 12.57 -23.61 -0.05
CA LEU A 94 13.77 -24.42 -0.32
C LEU A 94 14.93 -24.11 0.61
N CYS A 95 14.86 -23.00 1.35
CA CYS A 95 15.92 -22.56 2.25
C CYS A 95 15.40 -22.46 3.69
N ASN A 96 16.11 -23.10 4.61
CA ASN A 96 15.81 -23.02 6.04
C ASN A 96 15.95 -21.57 6.54
N ASP A 97 14.98 -21.15 7.34
CA ASP A 97 14.95 -19.85 8.05
C ASP A 97 15.09 -18.60 7.17
N VAL A 98 14.78 -18.70 5.88
CA VAL A 98 14.73 -17.54 4.99
C VAL A 98 13.33 -16.94 4.99
N SER A 99 13.21 -15.70 5.50
CA SER A 99 11.99 -14.89 5.47
C SER A 99 12.29 -13.52 4.88
N LEU A 100 11.48 -13.07 3.93
CA LEU A 100 11.57 -11.75 3.32
C LEU A 100 10.41 -10.87 3.75
N CYS A 101 10.68 -9.57 3.89
CA CYS A 101 9.62 -8.56 3.96
C CYS A 101 9.03 -8.30 2.56
N PRO A 102 7.87 -7.62 2.45
CA PRO A 102 7.25 -7.35 1.16
C PRO A 102 8.18 -6.64 0.18
N VAL A 103 8.94 -5.66 0.66
CA VAL A 103 9.89 -4.89 -0.16
C VAL A 103 10.95 -5.81 -0.78
N CYS A 104 11.69 -6.57 0.03
CA CYS A 104 12.72 -7.49 -0.47
C CYS A 104 12.12 -8.57 -1.41
N TYR A 105 10.90 -9.03 -1.15
CA TYR A 105 10.24 -9.97 -2.02
C TYR A 105 9.96 -9.39 -3.42
N VAL A 106 9.41 -8.18 -3.50
CA VAL A 106 9.09 -7.59 -4.81
C VAL A 106 10.28 -7.00 -5.55
N THR A 107 11.36 -6.65 -4.84
CA THR A 107 12.62 -6.18 -5.46
C THR A 107 13.57 -7.31 -5.85
N ASN A 108 13.09 -8.55 -5.93
CA ASN A 108 13.86 -9.72 -6.36
C ASN A 108 15.09 -10.05 -5.51
N GLU A 109 15.05 -9.70 -4.23
CA GLU A 109 16.03 -10.22 -3.27
C GLU A 109 15.83 -11.72 -3.05
N HIS A 110 16.92 -12.45 -2.75
CA HIS A 110 16.96 -13.92 -2.74
C HIS A 110 16.74 -14.56 -4.13
N ASN A 111 16.98 -15.87 -4.25
CA ASN A 111 16.82 -16.57 -5.52
C ASN A 111 15.37 -16.45 -6.05
N ILE A 112 15.22 -15.98 -7.29
CA ILE A 112 13.91 -15.80 -7.94
C ILE A 112 13.30 -17.12 -8.43
N ASN A 113 14.10 -18.18 -8.55
CA ASN A 113 13.66 -19.54 -8.90
C ASN A 113 13.27 -20.37 -7.65
N HIS A 114 13.17 -19.75 -6.48
CA HIS A 114 12.67 -20.44 -5.29
C HIS A 114 11.19 -20.07 -5.08
N PRO A 115 10.30 -21.05 -4.86
CA PRO A 115 8.93 -20.79 -4.47
C PRO A 115 8.86 -20.38 -2.99
N PHE A 116 7.77 -19.71 -2.63
CA PHE A 116 7.59 -19.09 -1.32
C PHE A 116 6.26 -19.50 -0.67
N ILE A 117 6.17 -19.38 0.64
CA ILE A 117 4.92 -19.37 1.39
C ILE A 117 4.67 -17.93 1.85
N ARG A 118 3.53 -17.37 1.46
CA ARG A 118 3.08 -16.05 1.92
C ARG A 118 2.21 -16.21 3.16
N TYR A 119 2.50 -15.43 4.18
CA TYR A 119 1.69 -15.32 5.39
C TYR A 119 1.09 -13.92 5.45
N ASP A 120 -0.22 -13.83 5.28
CA ASP A 120 -0.95 -12.55 5.24
C ASP A 120 -1.12 -11.94 6.62
N THR A 121 -1.18 -12.78 7.65
CA THR A 121 -1.11 -12.40 9.07
C THR A 121 -0.36 -13.46 9.86
N PRO A 122 0.07 -13.19 11.11
CA PRO A 122 0.66 -14.20 11.98
C PRO A 122 -0.26 -15.38 12.33
N GLN A 123 -1.59 -15.20 12.23
CA GLN A 123 -2.57 -16.19 12.67
C GLN A 123 -3.06 -17.08 11.53
N LEU A 124 -2.99 -16.61 10.28
CA LEU A 124 -3.46 -17.34 9.13
C LEU A 124 -2.44 -18.39 8.65
N GLN A 125 -2.96 -19.44 8.02
CA GLN A 125 -2.15 -20.43 7.35
C GLN A 125 -1.44 -19.81 6.16
N GLY A 126 -0.21 -20.26 5.91
CA GLY A 126 0.57 -19.81 4.77
C GLY A 126 -0.02 -20.31 3.44
N VAL A 127 0.08 -19.46 2.42
CA VAL A 127 -0.35 -19.74 1.04
C VAL A 127 0.89 -20.03 0.19
N ASN A 128 0.90 -21.15 -0.54
CA ASN A 128 1.97 -21.45 -1.48
C ASN A 128 1.95 -20.47 -2.66
N ILE A 129 3.10 -19.90 -2.95
CA ILE A 129 3.33 -18.93 -4.03
C ILE A 129 4.39 -19.52 -4.96
N PRO A 130 4.15 -19.50 -6.28
CA PRO A 130 5.13 -20.00 -7.24
C PRO A 130 6.42 -19.18 -7.24
N GLU A 131 7.40 -19.64 -8.01
CA GLU A 131 8.63 -18.92 -8.27
C GLU A 131 8.35 -17.53 -8.85
N ARG A 132 9.20 -16.54 -8.57
CA ARG A 132 9.09 -15.21 -9.20
C ARG A 132 9.59 -15.24 -10.64
N CYS A 133 10.50 -16.15 -10.96
CA CYS A 133 10.97 -16.37 -12.31
C CYS A 133 9.80 -16.75 -13.23
N GLY A 134 9.58 -15.97 -14.29
CA GLY A 134 8.46 -16.17 -15.21
C GLY A 134 7.12 -15.60 -14.76
N SER A 135 6.98 -15.12 -13.52
CA SER A 135 5.79 -14.42 -13.07
C SER A 135 5.71 -13.00 -13.62
N ILE A 136 4.48 -12.53 -13.88
CA ILE A 136 4.25 -11.20 -14.41
C ILE A 136 4.49 -10.17 -13.29
N SER A 137 5.42 -9.26 -13.54
CA SER A 137 5.63 -8.08 -12.68
C SER A 137 4.83 -6.90 -13.22
N CYS A 138 4.19 -6.16 -12.33
CA CYS A 138 3.42 -4.97 -12.64
C CYS A 138 4.04 -3.76 -11.90
N PRO A 139 4.35 -2.65 -12.60
CA PRO A 139 4.76 -1.41 -11.93
C PRO A 139 3.60 -0.85 -11.13
N THR A 140 3.92 -0.13 -10.04
CA THR A 140 2.89 0.59 -9.29
C THR A 140 3.00 2.09 -9.49
N MET A 141 1.87 2.78 -9.40
CA MET A 141 1.76 4.23 -9.57
C MET A 141 0.90 4.83 -8.46
N GLY A 142 1.22 6.05 -8.04
CA GLY A 142 0.42 6.75 -7.03
C GLY A 142 1.19 7.81 -6.27
N ILE A 143 0.85 7.97 -5.00
CA ILE A 143 1.51 8.89 -4.07
C ILE A 143 2.79 8.23 -3.55
N PHE A 144 3.86 8.34 -4.34
CA PHE A 144 5.22 7.89 -4.04
C PHE A 144 6.20 9.07 -4.08
N PRO A 145 7.44 8.91 -3.57
CA PRO A 145 8.49 9.93 -3.72
C PRO A 145 8.59 10.43 -5.16
N GLY A 146 8.60 11.76 -5.32
CA GLY A 146 8.58 12.43 -6.62
C GLY A 146 7.19 12.80 -7.15
N ALA A 147 6.11 12.26 -6.59
CA ALA A 147 4.75 12.61 -6.99
C ALA A 147 4.45 14.08 -6.69
N THR A 148 3.62 14.70 -7.53
CA THR A 148 3.04 16.02 -7.25
C THR A 148 1.63 15.83 -6.72
N VAL A 149 1.33 16.42 -5.56
CA VAL A 149 0.08 16.21 -4.82
C VAL A 149 -0.66 17.52 -4.53
N ASN A 150 -1.96 17.36 -4.30
CA ASN A 150 -2.87 18.36 -3.75
C ASN A 150 -3.59 17.77 -2.53
N ARG A 151 -4.42 18.59 -1.88
CA ARG A 151 -5.26 18.17 -0.74
C ARG A 151 -6.25 17.08 -1.16
N GLY A 152 -6.35 16.03 -0.36
CA GLY A 152 -7.25 14.90 -0.54
C GLY A 152 -8.54 15.01 0.27
N ARG A 153 -9.28 13.89 0.33
CA ARG A 153 -10.61 13.78 0.94
C ARG A 153 -10.66 14.18 2.42
N ASP A 154 -9.67 13.76 3.21
CA ASP A 154 -9.68 13.87 4.67
C ASP A 154 -8.84 15.02 5.21
N TRP A 155 -8.43 15.96 4.34
CA TRP A 155 -7.67 17.14 4.73
C TRP A 155 -8.40 17.95 5.81
N MET A 156 -7.75 18.18 6.95
CA MET A 156 -8.28 18.98 8.06
C MET A 156 -7.38 20.15 8.45
N GLN A 157 -6.27 20.35 7.73
CA GLN A 157 -5.27 21.34 8.03
C GLN A 157 -5.72 22.70 7.48
N ASN A 158 -5.25 23.77 8.11
CA ASN A 158 -5.56 25.13 7.68
C ASN A 158 -4.83 25.50 6.37
N ASP A 159 -5.06 26.73 5.90
CA ASP A 159 -4.52 27.23 4.63
C ASP A 159 -3.06 27.67 4.67
N LEU A 160 -2.32 27.34 5.73
CA LEU A 160 -0.89 27.68 5.86
C LEU A 160 -0.03 27.16 4.69
N ASN A 161 -0.52 26.15 3.96
CA ASN A 161 0.15 25.57 2.80
C ASN A 161 -0.40 26.08 1.44
N GLY A 162 -0.97 27.29 1.39
CA GLY A 162 -1.34 27.98 0.14
C GLY A 162 -2.79 27.83 -0.32
N GLY A 163 -3.71 27.44 0.57
CA GLY A 163 -5.12 27.32 0.20
C GLY A 163 -5.45 26.14 -0.72
N ASN A 164 -6.69 26.14 -1.23
CA ASN A 164 -7.17 25.11 -2.16
C ASN A 164 -6.48 25.23 -3.53
N GLY A 165 -6.02 24.11 -4.08
CA GLY A 165 -5.30 24.07 -5.36
C GLY A 165 -3.77 24.20 -5.28
N ALA A 166 -3.22 24.55 -4.12
CA ALA A 166 -1.77 24.52 -3.90
C ALA A 166 -1.21 23.11 -4.09
N THR A 167 -0.07 23.00 -4.77
CA THR A 167 0.61 21.74 -5.05
C THR A 167 1.84 21.55 -4.18
N GLY A 168 2.16 20.30 -3.86
CA GLY A 168 3.38 19.93 -3.15
C GLY A 168 4.06 18.74 -3.81
N LYS A 169 5.35 18.56 -3.51
CA LYS A 169 6.14 17.42 -3.97
C LYS A 169 6.31 16.44 -2.81
N VAL A 170 6.00 15.17 -3.07
CA VAL A 170 6.24 14.08 -2.12
C VAL A 170 7.73 13.80 -2.05
N LEU A 171 8.29 13.83 -0.84
CA LEU A 171 9.71 13.58 -0.59
C LEU A 171 9.95 12.15 -0.11
N SER A 172 9.11 11.66 0.80
CA SER A 172 9.26 10.33 1.39
C SER A 172 7.93 9.79 1.91
N ILE A 173 7.88 8.46 2.08
CA ILE A 173 6.85 7.74 2.82
C ILE A 173 7.46 7.31 4.16
N ASN A 174 6.76 7.60 5.24
CA ASN A 174 7.22 7.50 6.61
C ASN A 174 6.22 6.72 7.46
N ASN A 175 6.63 6.40 8.68
CA ASN A 175 5.78 5.77 9.67
C ASN A 175 5.21 6.84 10.60
N ASP A 176 4.07 6.56 11.21
CA ASP A 176 3.61 7.26 12.41
C ASP A 176 4.40 6.76 13.63
N GLU A 177 4.98 7.67 14.41
CA GLU A 177 5.98 7.35 15.45
C GLU A 177 5.39 6.59 16.66
N GLU A 178 4.07 6.56 16.81
CA GLU A 178 3.40 6.06 18.03
C GLU A 178 2.82 4.63 17.92
N SER A 179 3.06 3.89 16.83
CA SER A 179 2.43 2.57 16.64
C SER A 179 3.27 1.53 15.90
N LEU A 180 2.91 0.25 16.03
CA LEU A 180 3.42 -0.85 15.18
C LEU A 180 2.86 -0.78 13.73
N THR A 181 2.43 0.41 13.28
CA THR A 181 2.03 0.67 11.90
C THR A 181 3.17 1.34 11.15
N VAL A 182 3.19 1.19 9.84
CA VAL A 182 4.27 1.70 8.99
C VAL A 182 3.73 2.20 7.66
N ARG A 183 4.48 3.09 7.00
CA ARG A 183 4.20 3.57 5.64
C ARG A 183 2.81 4.21 5.48
N ASN A 184 2.37 4.92 6.51
CA ASN A 184 1.06 5.56 6.61
C ASN A 184 1.15 7.10 6.68
N MET A 185 2.36 7.66 6.65
CA MET A 185 2.61 9.11 6.64
C MET A 185 3.39 9.52 5.38
N VAL A 186 3.03 10.65 4.78
CA VAL A 186 3.65 11.17 3.56
C VAL A 186 4.28 12.52 3.85
N CYS A 187 5.59 12.63 3.66
CA CYS A 187 6.31 13.89 3.78
C CYS A 187 6.20 14.69 2.48
N VAL A 188 5.67 15.91 2.57
CA VAL A 188 5.43 16.79 1.43
C VAL A 188 6.12 18.14 1.66
N LYS A 189 6.75 18.66 0.60
CA LYS A 189 7.21 20.04 0.49
C LYS A 189 6.26 20.82 -0.43
N TRP A 190 5.54 21.79 0.11
CA TRP A 190 4.60 22.61 -0.65
C TRP A 190 5.32 23.69 -1.47
N SER A 191 4.81 23.99 -2.67
CA SER A 191 5.47 24.94 -3.58
C SER A 191 5.40 26.41 -3.15
N VAL A 192 4.50 26.75 -2.22
CA VAL A 192 4.20 28.13 -1.78
C VAL A 192 4.87 28.53 -0.47
N THR A 193 5.58 27.62 0.21
CA THR A 193 6.25 27.96 1.46
C THR A 193 7.56 28.68 1.16
N ASP A 194 7.59 30.00 1.36
CA ASP A 194 8.79 30.86 1.28
C ASP A 194 9.89 30.45 2.29
N GLN A 195 9.54 29.59 3.25
CA GLN A 195 10.49 28.89 4.10
C GLN A 195 11.03 27.68 3.34
N THR A 196 12.23 27.84 2.80
CA THR A 196 12.81 26.97 1.78
C THR A 196 12.95 25.50 2.17
N ASP A 197 12.78 25.10 3.44
CA ASP A 197 12.96 23.73 3.91
C ASP A 197 11.84 23.18 4.82
N GLN A 198 10.71 23.87 4.96
CA GLN A 198 9.61 23.33 5.77
C GLN A 198 8.92 22.17 5.04
N THR A 199 8.78 21.05 5.74
CA THR A 199 8.04 19.88 5.27
C THR A 199 6.90 19.58 6.24
N CYS A 200 5.84 18.98 5.72
CA CYS A 200 4.68 18.56 6.52
C CYS A 200 4.36 17.10 6.24
N PHE A 201 3.81 16.43 7.25
CA PHE A 201 3.44 15.02 7.18
C PHE A 201 1.92 14.89 7.11
N TYR A 202 1.46 14.01 6.22
CA TYR A 202 0.05 13.81 5.92
C TYR A 202 -0.31 12.33 5.94
N ARG A 203 -1.53 12.01 6.34
CA ARG A 203 -1.98 10.61 6.47
C ARG A 203 -2.31 10.03 5.09
N LEU A 204 -1.91 8.78 4.90
CA LEU A 204 -2.27 7.97 3.74
C LEU A 204 -2.61 6.54 4.20
N GLY A 205 -3.85 6.36 4.62
CA GLY A 205 -4.38 5.11 5.14
C GLY A 205 -3.99 4.85 6.60
N GLY A 206 -3.53 3.63 6.83
CA GLY A 206 -3.29 3.09 8.17
C GLY A 206 -4.53 3.01 9.06
N ILE A 207 -4.38 2.77 10.36
CA ILE A 207 -5.52 2.49 11.27
C ILE A 207 -6.63 3.56 11.18
N SER A 208 -6.26 4.82 10.91
CA SER A 208 -7.22 5.91 10.74
C SER A 208 -8.08 5.82 9.47
N GLY A 209 -7.60 5.12 8.43
CA GLY A 209 -8.20 5.08 7.10
C GLY A 209 -8.20 6.42 6.36
N LYS A 210 -7.46 7.42 6.86
CA LYS A 210 -7.53 8.80 6.36
C LYS A 210 -6.63 9.03 5.16
N VAL A 211 -7.14 9.77 4.19
CA VAL A 211 -6.43 10.13 2.95
C VAL A 211 -6.38 11.65 2.81
N ASP A 212 -5.30 12.24 3.30
CA ASP A 212 -5.12 13.68 3.33
C ASP A 212 -4.62 14.24 1.98
N LEU A 213 -4.17 13.39 1.06
CA LEU A 213 -3.54 13.78 -0.20
C LEU A 213 -4.16 13.07 -1.40
N MET A 214 -4.11 13.71 -2.56
CA MET A 214 -4.31 13.10 -3.87
C MET A 214 -3.21 13.56 -4.83
N PHE A 215 -2.82 12.74 -5.79
CA PHE A 215 -1.85 13.17 -6.80
C PHE A 215 -2.51 14.00 -7.90
N LYS A 216 -1.74 14.97 -8.41
CA LYS A 216 -1.93 15.62 -9.71
C LYS A 216 -1.05 14.99 -10.77
N VAL A 217 0.15 14.57 -10.37
CA VAL A 217 1.08 13.78 -11.19
C VAL A 217 1.58 12.64 -10.32
N ALA A 218 1.24 11.40 -10.69
CA ALA A 218 1.68 10.21 -9.99
C ALA A 218 3.20 9.99 -10.19
N SER A 219 3.80 9.24 -9.26
CA SER A 219 5.16 8.73 -9.39
C SER A 219 5.16 7.20 -9.33
N ASN A 220 6.25 6.59 -9.80
CA ASN A 220 6.45 5.15 -9.73
C ASN A 220 6.71 4.71 -8.29
N GLY A 221 6.07 3.61 -7.89
CA GLY A 221 6.37 2.88 -6.67
C GLY A 221 7.24 1.66 -6.93
N LEU A 222 7.29 0.76 -5.95
CA LEU A 222 7.91 -0.56 -6.14
C LEU A 222 7.00 -1.45 -7.01
N PRO A 223 7.54 -2.24 -7.92
CA PRO A 223 6.73 -3.21 -8.65
C PRO A 223 6.18 -4.27 -7.70
N TYR A 224 5.23 -5.07 -8.18
CA TYR A 224 4.75 -6.25 -7.46
C TYR A 224 4.38 -7.37 -8.44
N TYR A 225 4.09 -8.55 -7.91
CA TYR A 225 3.62 -9.71 -8.66
C TYR A 225 2.12 -9.89 -8.37
N PRO A 226 1.20 -9.44 -9.24
CA PRO A 226 -0.23 -9.41 -8.93
C PRO A 226 -0.79 -10.75 -8.46
N ASP A 227 -0.41 -11.85 -9.13
CA ASP A 227 -0.89 -13.19 -8.80
C ASP A 227 -0.33 -13.73 -7.48
N HIS A 228 0.73 -13.11 -6.97
CA HIS A 228 1.35 -13.51 -5.70
C HIS A 228 0.74 -12.76 -4.51
N PHE A 229 -0.11 -11.75 -4.73
CA PHE A 229 -0.67 -10.89 -3.69
C PHE A 229 -2.14 -11.28 -3.39
N PRO A 230 -2.59 -11.16 -2.12
CA PRO A 230 -3.92 -11.62 -1.71
C PRO A 230 -5.02 -10.78 -2.34
N ASP A 231 -6.09 -11.46 -2.73
CA ASP A 231 -7.36 -10.81 -3.00
C ASP A 231 -7.93 -10.22 -1.71
N CYS A 232 -8.55 -9.05 -1.79
CA CYS A 232 -9.19 -8.44 -0.65
C CYS A 232 -10.55 -9.09 -0.39
N GLY A 233 -10.82 -9.48 0.86
CA GLY A 233 -12.09 -10.09 1.27
C GLY A 233 -12.06 -11.60 1.42
N LYS A 234 -10.92 -12.26 1.14
CA LYS A 234 -10.67 -13.68 1.36
C LYS A 234 -10.19 -13.99 2.79
#